data_AF-A0A2M7GKL7-F1
#
_entry.id   AF-A0A2M7GKL7-F1
#
_cell.length_a   1.000
_cell.length_b   1.000
_cell.length_c   1.000
_cell.angle_alpha   90.00
_cell.angle_beta   90.00
_cell.angle_gamma   90.00
#
_symmetry.space_group_name_H-M   'P 1'
#
loop_
_entity.id
_entity.type
_entity.pdbx_description
1 polymer ?
#
loop_
_entity_poly.entity_id
_entity_poly.type
_entity_poly.pdbx_seq_one_letter_code
_entity_poly.pdbx_strand_id
1 'polypeptide(L)'
;MGHTGRRPARRWGLSATPAILTARQERLGHTSKAAQDAAGKGHAMKVSNIGPAKGVDRTKRKSGAASSDAFADDLRAATSGGAPEQAAGTVSGAAVAGVDAVLAMQAADDATQGRSRGLLTARGDRLLDRLEDLQLALLTGRLPKEKVIELAQALREKRPASDDAGLNAILDEIELRAEVELAKLAR
;
A
#
# COMPACT_ATOMS: atom_id res chain seq x y z
N MET A 1 10.78 -19.79 65.54
CA MET A 1 11.48 -18.50 65.34
C MET A 1 12.03 -18.47 63.93
N GLY A 2 11.60 -17.50 63.12
CA GLY A 2 11.88 -17.47 61.68
C GLY A 2 11.54 -16.11 61.08
N HIS A 3 12.38 -15.13 61.37
CA HIS A 3 12.83 -14.02 60.52
C HIS A 3 11.81 -13.32 59.60
N THR A 4 11.49 -12.11 60.07
CA THR A 4 10.97 -10.92 59.39
C THR A 4 11.33 -10.78 57.90
N GLY A 5 10.33 -10.51 57.07
CA GLY A 5 10.53 -10.16 55.66
C GLY A 5 9.47 -9.21 55.12
N ARG A 6 9.94 -7.99 54.79
CA ARG A 6 9.43 -7.04 53.79
C ARG A 6 8.07 -6.36 54.00
N ARG A 7 8.16 -5.08 54.37
CA ARG A 7 7.27 -4.02 53.87
C ARG A 7 7.41 -3.87 52.35
N PRO A 8 6.33 -3.47 51.65
CA PRO A 8 6.49 -2.41 50.68
C PRO A 8 5.62 -1.18 50.98
N ALA A 9 6.24 -0.02 50.77
CA ALA A 9 5.63 1.30 50.83
C ALA A 9 4.88 1.62 49.52
N ARG A 10 3.95 2.56 49.68
CA ARG A 10 3.01 3.16 48.74
C ARG A 10 3.68 3.81 47.50
N ARG A 11 2.96 3.84 46.38
CA ARG A 11 2.99 4.91 45.34
C ARG A 11 1.69 4.76 44.50
N TRP A 12 0.64 5.56 44.70
CA TRP A 12 0.30 6.81 43.95
C TRP A 12 0.63 6.66 42.46
N GLY A 13 -0.24 6.72 41.46
CA GLY A 13 -1.53 7.35 41.27
C GLY A 13 -1.62 7.68 39.76
N LEU A 14 -2.81 8.08 39.31
CA LEU A 14 -3.07 8.82 38.06
C LEU A 14 -3.15 7.98 36.76
N SER A 15 -4.33 7.38 36.54
CA SER A 15 -4.84 7.12 35.20
C SER A 15 -5.33 8.44 34.60
N ALA A 16 -4.47 9.11 33.84
CA ALA A 16 -4.85 10.26 33.01
C ALA A 16 -5.42 9.74 31.68
N THR A 17 -6.74 9.85 31.51
CA THR A 17 -7.42 9.70 30.23
C THR A 17 -7.19 10.96 29.38
N PRO A 18 -6.69 10.86 28.12
CA PRO A 18 -6.55 12.02 27.26
C PRO A 18 -7.90 12.48 26.70
N ALA A 19 -8.12 13.78 26.77
CA ALA A 19 -9.24 14.51 26.18
C ALA A 19 -9.20 14.41 24.64
N ILE A 20 -10.33 14.06 24.04
CA ILE A 20 -10.54 14.09 22.60
C ILE A 20 -10.82 15.54 22.19
N LEU A 21 -9.80 16.17 21.59
CA LEU A 21 -9.85 17.49 21.01
C LEU A 21 -10.30 17.36 19.54
N THR A 22 -11.59 17.48 19.27
CA THR A 22 -12.10 17.58 17.89
C THR A 22 -12.28 19.05 17.55
N ALA A 23 -11.27 19.63 16.89
CA ALA A 23 -11.42 20.90 16.21
C ALA A 23 -10.60 20.89 14.91
N ARG A 24 -11.21 21.49 13.90
CA ARG A 24 -10.58 22.08 12.71
C ARG A 24 -10.49 21.19 11.47
N GLN A 25 -11.40 21.44 10.54
CA GLN A 25 -11.09 21.30 9.12
C GLN A 25 -11.61 22.53 8.35
N GLU A 26 -10.69 23.44 8.07
CA GLU A 26 -10.79 24.43 7.00
C GLU A 26 -10.00 23.86 5.80
N ARG A 27 -10.62 23.78 4.62
CA ARG A 27 -9.93 23.65 3.32
C ARG A 27 -10.90 24.10 2.23
N LEU A 28 -10.84 25.35 1.79
CA LEU A 28 -9.98 25.88 0.72
C LEU A 28 -10.11 25.13 -0.62
N GLY A 29 -10.64 25.87 -1.60
CA GLY A 29 -10.00 26.02 -2.91
C GLY A 29 -10.30 24.94 -3.95
N HIS A 30 -11.36 25.14 -4.74
CA HIS A 30 -11.50 24.52 -6.05
C HIS A 30 -10.89 25.47 -7.09
N THR A 31 -9.64 25.25 -7.46
CA THR A 31 -9.04 25.88 -8.66
C THR A 31 -8.26 24.84 -9.45
N SER A 32 -8.74 24.50 -10.64
CA SER A 32 -7.91 24.15 -11.80
C SER A 32 -8.79 23.95 -13.04
N LYS A 33 -9.08 25.04 -13.73
CA LYS A 33 -9.51 25.03 -15.14
C LYS A 33 -8.79 26.16 -15.84
N ALA A 34 -7.73 25.82 -16.57
CA ALA A 34 -7.21 26.50 -17.76
C ALA A 34 -5.73 26.13 -17.94
N ALA A 35 -5.47 25.10 -18.73
CA ALA A 35 -4.19 24.92 -19.39
C ALA A 35 -4.49 24.49 -20.82
N GLN A 36 -4.70 25.48 -21.70
CA GLN A 36 -4.72 25.28 -23.14
C GLN A 36 -3.96 26.44 -23.81
N ASP A 37 -3.04 26.01 -24.67
CA ASP A 37 -2.57 26.66 -25.88
C ASP A 37 -1.61 27.84 -25.78
N ALA A 38 -0.32 27.53 -25.95
CA ALA A 38 0.59 28.41 -26.66
C ALA A 38 1.52 27.58 -27.56
N ALA A 39 1.38 27.84 -28.85
CA ALA A 39 2.03 27.13 -29.95
C ALA A 39 3.54 27.43 -30.04
N GLY A 40 4.33 26.37 -30.14
CA GLY A 40 5.73 26.41 -30.57
C GLY A 40 5.89 25.64 -31.88
N LYS A 41 6.17 26.36 -32.97
CA LYS A 41 6.35 25.83 -34.33
C LYS A 41 7.80 25.40 -34.54
N GLY A 42 8.04 24.17 -34.98
CA GLY A 42 9.38 23.70 -35.31
C GLY A 42 9.46 22.30 -35.94
N HIS A 43 9.56 22.28 -37.27
CA HIS A 43 10.13 21.25 -38.16
C HIS A 43 9.48 19.85 -38.23
N ALA A 44 8.73 19.68 -39.32
CA ALA A 44 8.13 18.43 -39.78
C ALA A 44 9.18 17.48 -40.41
N MET A 45 9.35 16.29 -39.82
CA MET A 45 9.80 15.12 -40.57
C MET A 45 8.62 14.55 -41.35
N LYS A 46 8.70 14.59 -42.69
CA LYS A 46 7.74 13.94 -43.57
C LYS A 46 7.96 12.43 -43.55
N VAL A 47 7.11 11.70 -42.85
CA VAL A 47 7.00 10.24 -42.96
C VAL A 47 5.75 9.93 -43.77
N SER A 48 5.92 9.16 -44.84
CA SER A 48 4.88 8.89 -45.84
C SER A 48 3.64 8.23 -45.26
N ASN A 49 2.51 8.84 -45.60
CA ASN A 49 1.14 8.36 -45.76
C ASN A 49 0.81 6.93 -45.29
N ILE A 50 0.16 6.84 -44.13
CA ILE A 50 -0.66 5.70 -43.71
C ILE A 50 -2.11 6.12 -43.96
N GLY A 51 -2.80 5.46 -44.88
CA GLY A 51 -4.15 5.84 -45.32
C GLY A 51 -5.21 5.76 -44.19
N PRO A 52 -6.35 6.45 -44.34
CA PRO A 52 -7.36 6.50 -43.29
C PRO A 52 -8.04 5.13 -43.13
N ALA A 53 -7.74 4.43 -42.04
CA ALA A 53 -8.55 3.31 -41.60
C ALA A 53 -9.92 3.84 -41.17
N LYS A 54 -10.94 3.36 -41.89
CA LYS A 54 -12.37 3.58 -41.72
C LYS A 54 -12.76 3.50 -40.24
N GLY A 55 -13.39 4.56 -39.72
CA GLY A 55 -13.80 4.66 -38.33
C GLY A 55 -14.68 3.49 -37.90
N VAL A 56 -14.30 2.82 -36.82
CA VAL A 56 -15.15 1.87 -36.12
C VAL A 56 -16.14 2.69 -35.29
N ASP A 57 -17.42 2.51 -35.58
CA ASP A 57 -18.53 3.14 -34.88
C ASP A 57 -18.45 2.81 -33.39
N ARG A 58 -18.33 3.83 -32.53
CA ARG A 58 -18.29 3.61 -31.08
C ARG A 58 -19.72 3.34 -30.62
N THR A 59 -20.12 2.08 -30.60
CA THR A 59 -21.28 1.64 -29.82
C THR A 59 -21.11 2.12 -28.39
N LYS A 60 -21.99 3.03 -27.99
CA LYS A 60 -22.13 3.61 -26.66
C LYS A 60 -22.30 2.47 -25.64
N ARG A 61 -21.21 2.01 -25.04
CA ARG A 61 -21.26 1.15 -23.85
C ARG A 61 -21.84 2.00 -22.74
N LYS A 62 -23.11 1.73 -22.41
CA LYS A 62 -23.72 2.14 -21.14
C LYS A 62 -22.78 1.62 -20.06
N SER A 63 -22.08 2.52 -19.38
CA SER A 63 -21.43 2.23 -18.11
C SER A 63 -22.53 1.94 -17.10
N GLY A 64 -23.00 0.68 -17.10
CA GLY A 64 -23.69 0.13 -15.94
C GLY A 64 -22.64 0.07 -14.85
N ALA A 65 -22.78 0.93 -13.84
CA ALA A 65 -22.15 0.71 -12.56
C ALA A 65 -22.74 -0.61 -12.02
N ALA A 66 -22.07 -1.71 -12.31
CA ALA A 66 -22.28 -2.98 -11.66
C ALA A 66 -20.96 -3.29 -10.98
N SER A 67 -20.98 -3.44 -9.65
CA SER A 67 -20.13 -4.41 -8.93
C SER A 67 -20.21 -4.24 -7.40
N SER A 68 -21.38 -3.91 -6.84
CA SER A 68 -21.59 -4.09 -5.39
C SER A 68 -23.00 -4.61 -5.10
N ASP A 69 -24.03 -4.01 -5.73
CA ASP A 69 -25.42 -4.43 -5.53
C ASP A 69 -25.72 -5.80 -6.14
N ALA A 70 -25.29 -6.08 -7.37
CA ALA A 70 -25.51 -7.38 -8.00
C ALA A 70 -24.83 -8.54 -7.23
N PHE A 71 -23.63 -8.28 -6.70
CA PHE A 71 -22.92 -9.25 -5.87
C PHE A 71 -23.61 -9.44 -4.51
N ALA A 72 -24.12 -8.36 -3.91
CA ALA A 72 -24.89 -8.43 -2.67
C ALA A 72 -26.22 -9.18 -2.86
N ASP A 73 -26.88 -9.03 -4.02
CA ASP A 73 -28.08 -9.77 -4.39
C ASP A 73 -27.78 -11.26 -4.61
N ASP A 74 -26.68 -11.61 -5.28
CA ASP A 74 -26.24 -12.99 -5.47
C ASP A 74 -25.87 -13.66 -4.13
N LEU A 75 -25.18 -12.93 -3.24
CA LEU A 75 -24.90 -13.39 -1.87
C LEU A 75 -26.21 -13.61 -1.11
N ARG A 76 -27.13 -12.63 -1.14
CA ARG A 76 -28.41 -12.72 -0.45
C ARG A 76 -29.24 -13.89 -0.97
N ALA A 77 -29.27 -14.12 -2.28
CA ALA A 77 -29.91 -15.29 -2.89
C ALA A 77 -29.26 -16.63 -2.47
N ALA A 78 -27.94 -16.64 -2.24
CA ALA A 78 -27.23 -17.83 -1.73
C ALA A 78 -27.44 -18.07 -0.22
N THR A 79 -27.63 -17.02 0.61
CA THR A 79 -27.84 -17.17 2.07
C THR A 79 -29.31 -17.29 2.47
N SER A 80 -30.22 -16.66 1.73
CA SER A 80 -31.65 -16.83 1.93
C SER A 80 -32.07 -18.10 1.21
N GLY A 81 -32.19 -19.21 1.94
CA GLY A 81 -32.76 -20.46 1.46
C GLY A 81 -34.21 -20.30 1.00
N GLY A 82 -34.41 -19.67 -0.16
CA GLY A 82 -35.68 -19.58 -0.86
C GLY A 82 -36.05 -20.97 -1.32
N ALA A 83 -37.10 -21.52 -0.71
CA ALA A 83 -37.64 -22.82 -1.02
C ALA A 83 -37.87 -23.01 -2.53
N PRO A 84 -37.31 -24.06 -3.16
CA PRO A 84 -37.91 -24.62 -4.34
C PRO A 84 -38.95 -25.65 -3.90
N GLU A 85 -40.15 -25.54 -4.46
CA GLU A 85 -41.12 -26.61 -4.46
C GLU A 85 -40.47 -27.86 -5.09
N GLN A 86 -40.18 -28.85 -4.24
CA GLN A 86 -40.03 -30.29 -4.51
C GLN A 86 -39.17 -30.73 -5.72
N ALA A 87 -37.91 -31.08 -5.45
CA ALA A 87 -37.26 -32.27 -6.03
C ALA A 87 -36.03 -32.67 -5.20
N ALA A 88 -35.81 -33.98 -5.07
CA ALA A 88 -34.77 -34.61 -4.27
C ALA A 88 -33.33 -34.14 -4.59
N GLY A 89 -32.52 -33.94 -3.54
CA GLY A 89 -31.08 -33.74 -3.68
C GLY A 89 -30.44 -33.05 -2.48
N THR A 90 -30.03 -33.83 -1.47
CA THR A 90 -29.22 -33.39 -0.33
C THR A 90 -27.81 -32.95 -0.75
N VAL A 91 -27.66 -31.73 -1.27
CA VAL A 91 -26.32 -31.15 -1.63
C VAL A 91 -26.07 -29.77 -1.00
N SER A 92 -27.01 -29.20 -0.23
CA SER A 92 -26.92 -27.79 0.17
C SER A 92 -25.95 -27.44 1.32
N GLY A 93 -25.34 -28.42 2.01
CA GLY A 93 -24.39 -28.15 3.11
C GLY A 93 -22.91 -28.16 2.70
N ALA A 94 -22.54 -29.07 1.79
CA ALA A 94 -21.16 -29.20 1.32
C ALA A 94 -20.75 -28.06 0.38
N ALA A 95 -21.69 -27.51 -0.40
CA ALA A 95 -21.45 -26.37 -1.26
C ALA A 95 -21.13 -25.09 -0.46
N VAL A 96 -21.86 -24.84 0.64
CA VAL A 96 -21.63 -23.67 1.52
C VAL A 96 -20.31 -23.81 2.29
N ALA A 97 -20.01 -25.00 2.82
CA ALA A 97 -18.71 -25.27 3.48
C ALA A 97 -17.50 -25.11 2.52
N GLY A 98 -17.68 -25.43 1.23
CA GLY A 98 -16.66 -25.17 0.21
C GLY A 98 -16.43 -23.68 -0.06
N VAL A 99 -17.49 -22.87 -0.03
CA VAL A 99 -17.39 -21.40 -0.20
C VAL A 99 -16.72 -20.76 1.02
N ASP A 100 -17.06 -21.18 2.24
CA ASP A 100 -16.39 -20.71 3.47
C ASP A 100 -14.89 -21.03 3.47
N ALA A 101 -14.49 -22.20 2.94
CA ALA A 101 -13.09 -22.57 2.80
C ALA A 101 -12.34 -21.67 1.80
N VAL A 102 -12.97 -21.30 0.68
CA VAL A 102 -12.37 -20.39 -0.32
C VAL A 102 -12.28 -18.96 0.23
N LEU A 103 -13.31 -18.48 0.93
CA LEU A 103 -13.30 -17.17 1.61
C LEU A 103 -12.23 -17.11 2.70
N ALA A 104 -12.08 -18.18 3.49
CA ALA A 104 -11.04 -18.27 4.51
C ALA A 104 -9.63 -18.25 3.89
N MET A 105 -9.44 -18.91 2.74
CA MET A 105 -8.17 -18.87 2.00
C MET A 105 -7.89 -17.45 1.46
N GLN A 106 -8.88 -16.76 0.91
CA GLN A 106 -8.74 -15.38 0.43
C GLN A 106 -8.44 -14.39 1.55
N ALA A 107 -9.12 -14.51 2.70
CA ALA A 107 -8.85 -13.67 3.86
C ALA A 107 -7.44 -13.90 4.42
N ALA A 108 -6.93 -15.14 4.37
CA ALA A 108 -5.57 -15.45 4.77
C ALA A 108 -4.53 -14.83 3.81
N ASP A 109 -4.77 -14.92 2.49
CA ASP A 109 -3.90 -14.29 1.47
C ASP A 109 -3.83 -12.77 1.66
N ASP A 110 -4.98 -12.08 1.75
CA ASP A 110 -5.03 -10.63 1.95
C ASP A 110 -4.31 -10.17 3.24
N ALA A 111 -4.47 -10.92 4.33
CA ALA A 111 -3.75 -10.64 5.57
C ALA A 111 -2.23 -10.79 5.43
N THR A 112 -1.76 -11.76 4.63
CA THR A 112 -0.33 -11.94 4.36
C THR A 112 0.23 -10.84 3.48
N GLN A 113 -0.54 -10.41 2.45
CA GLN A 113 -0.17 -9.29 1.57
C GLN A 113 -0.15 -7.96 2.31
N GLY A 114 -1.12 -7.70 3.18
CA GLY A 114 -1.13 -6.51 4.03
C GLY A 114 0.09 -6.45 4.94
N ARG A 115 0.50 -7.60 5.51
CA ARG A 115 1.71 -7.69 6.34
C ARG A 115 2.99 -7.47 5.52
N SER A 116 3.13 -8.12 4.35
CA SER A 116 4.31 -7.97 3.51
C SER A 116 4.48 -6.53 3.04
N ARG A 117 3.38 -5.89 2.61
CA ARG A 117 3.34 -4.48 2.22
C ARG A 117 3.79 -3.56 3.36
N GLY A 118 3.27 -3.76 4.57
CA GLY A 118 3.67 -2.95 5.74
C GLY A 118 5.15 -3.09 6.09
N LEU A 119 5.71 -4.31 6.01
CA LEU A 119 7.14 -4.55 6.24
C LEU A 119 8.02 -3.88 5.17
N LEU A 120 7.57 -3.89 3.91
CA LEU A 120 8.26 -3.24 2.80
C LEU A 120 8.23 -1.72 2.91
N THR A 121 7.10 -1.12 3.27
CA THR A 121 7.03 0.32 3.53
C THR A 121 7.99 0.71 4.65
N ALA A 122 7.97 -0.03 5.77
CA ALA A 122 8.87 0.24 6.90
C ALA A 122 10.36 0.09 6.52
N ARG A 123 10.70 -0.82 5.60
CA ARG A 123 12.06 -0.92 5.04
C ARG A 123 12.40 0.31 4.19
N GLY A 124 11.50 0.73 3.31
CA GLY A 124 11.68 1.91 2.47
C GLY A 124 11.92 3.17 3.32
N ASP A 125 11.09 3.39 4.33
CA ASP A 125 11.22 4.51 5.27
C ASP A 125 12.59 4.49 5.97
N ARG A 126 13.02 3.33 6.48
CA ARG A 126 14.34 3.20 7.10
C ARG A 126 15.49 3.53 6.14
N LEU A 127 15.42 3.11 4.87
CA LEU A 127 16.46 3.44 3.89
C LEU A 127 16.48 4.94 3.60
N LEU A 128 15.32 5.56 3.46
CA LEU A 128 15.19 7.01 3.26
C LEU A 128 15.75 7.80 4.46
N ASP A 129 15.41 7.40 5.69
CA ASP A 129 15.93 8.03 6.91
C ASP A 129 17.46 7.97 6.96
N ARG A 130 18.08 6.83 6.59
CA ARG A 130 19.55 6.70 6.57
C ARG A 130 20.19 7.54 5.48
N LEU A 131 19.54 7.69 4.33
CA LEU A 131 19.98 8.59 3.27
C LEU A 131 19.92 10.06 3.72
N GLU A 132 18.83 10.45 4.39
CA GLU A 132 18.68 11.80 4.91
C GLU A 132 19.71 12.12 5.99
N ASP A 133 19.91 11.22 6.96
CA ASP A 133 20.97 11.33 7.97
C ASP A 133 22.35 11.53 7.36
N LEU A 134 22.66 10.75 6.32
CA LEU A 134 23.94 10.83 5.61
C LEU A 134 24.06 12.15 4.84
N GLN A 135 22.99 12.60 4.17
CA GLN A 135 22.94 13.87 3.47
C GLN A 135 23.16 15.05 4.43
N LEU A 136 22.47 15.05 5.59
CA LEU A 136 22.63 16.07 6.62
C LEU A 136 24.08 16.11 7.13
N ALA A 137 24.67 14.94 7.38
CA ALA A 137 26.06 14.87 7.82
C ALA A 137 27.00 15.48 6.77
N LEU A 138 26.84 15.13 5.50
CA LEU A 138 27.61 15.71 4.39
C LEU A 138 27.46 17.23 4.29
N LEU A 139 26.23 17.76 4.45
CA LEU A 139 25.97 19.20 4.43
C LEU A 139 26.68 19.94 5.57
N THR A 140 26.85 19.28 6.72
CA THR A 140 27.66 19.82 7.84
C THR A 140 29.16 19.63 7.67
N GLY A 141 29.61 19.05 6.55
CA GLY A 141 31.01 18.76 6.26
C GLY A 141 31.57 17.58 7.04
N ARG A 142 30.73 16.71 7.62
CA ARG A 142 31.15 15.53 8.39
C ARG A 142 30.63 14.27 7.72
N LEU A 143 31.52 13.33 7.39
CA LEU A 143 31.13 12.01 6.90
C LEU A 143 31.36 10.95 7.99
N PRO A 144 30.37 10.67 8.86
CA PRO A 144 30.48 9.62 9.86
C PRO A 144 30.49 8.24 9.20
N LYS A 145 31.56 7.47 9.42
CA LYS A 145 31.72 6.11 8.88
C LYS A 145 30.60 5.18 9.34
N GLU A 146 30.11 5.41 10.56
CA GLU A 146 29.03 4.65 11.18
C GLU A 146 27.76 4.72 10.34
N LYS A 147 27.39 5.91 9.83
CA LYS A 147 26.19 6.08 8.99
C LYS A 147 26.31 5.37 7.64
N VAL A 148 27.51 5.38 7.05
CA VAL A 148 27.79 4.63 5.81
C VAL A 148 27.64 3.12 6.04
N ILE A 149 28.15 2.62 7.18
CA ILE A 149 28.03 1.21 7.56
C ILE A 149 26.57 0.83 7.82
N GLU A 150 25.81 1.66 8.55
CA GLU A 150 24.38 1.45 8.81
C GLU A 150 23.57 1.38 7.52
N LEU A 151 23.78 2.30 6.58
CA LEU A 151 23.12 2.26 5.27
C LEU A 151 23.47 0.99 4.49
N ALA A 152 24.75 0.60 4.48
CA ALA A 152 25.19 -0.63 3.83
C ALA A 152 24.65 -1.90 4.50
N GLN A 153 24.38 -1.88 5.81
CA GLN A 153 23.74 -2.98 6.52
C GLN A 153 22.26 -3.08 6.15
N ALA A 154 21.54 -1.95 6.13
CA ALA A 154 20.12 -1.89 5.76
C ALA A 154 19.88 -2.44 4.34
N LEU A 155 20.76 -2.13 3.38
CA LEU A 155 20.67 -2.69 2.02
C LEU A 155 20.87 -4.21 1.97
N ARG A 156 21.70 -4.76 2.86
CA ARG A 156 21.97 -6.21 2.93
C ARG A 156 20.85 -6.99 3.61
N GLU A 157 19.91 -6.31 4.27
CA GLU A 157 18.77 -6.98 4.90
C GLU A 157 17.93 -7.69 3.84
N LYS A 158 17.46 -8.90 4.16
CA LYS A 158 16.64 -9.68 3.23
C LYS A 158 15.29 -9.01 3.05
N ARG A 159 14.90 -8.80 1.79
CA ARG A 159 13.60 -8.24 1.43
C ARG A 159 12.50 -9.30 1.50
N PRO A 160 11.35 -9.03 2.15
CA PRO A 160 10.18 -9.90 2.06
C PRO A 160 9.56 -9.83 0.65
N ALA A 161 8.95 -10.93 0.21
CA ALA A 161 8.21 -10.97 -1.05
C ALA A 161 6.87 -10.24 -0.91
N SER A 162 6.45 -9.54 -1.96
CA SER A 162 5.17 -8.84 -2.06
C SER A 162 4.71 -8.84 -3.51
N ASP A 163 3.40 -8.96 -3.71
CA ASP A 163 2.79 -8.96 -5.05
C ASP A 163 2.42 -7.55 -5.53
N ASP A 164 2.66 -6.52 -4.71
CA ASP A 164 2.50 -5.11 -5.10
C ASP A 164 3.69 -4.65 -5.96
N ALA A 165 3.52 -4.75 -7.28
CA ALA A 165 4.52 -4.32 -8.27
C ALA A 165 4.90 -2.83 -8.17
N GLY A 166 3.96 -1.96 -7.79
CA GLY A 166 4.19 -0.52 -7.68
C GLY A 166 5.09 -0.19 -6.49
N LEU A 167 4.77 -0.77 -5.33
CA LEU A 167 5.64 -0.66 -4.15
C LEU A 167 7.03 -1.25 -4.42
N ASN A 168 7.07 -2.38 -5.12
CA ASN A 168 8.33 -3.04 -5.44
C ASN A 168 9.24 -2.16 -6.30
N ALA A 169 8.70 -1.50 -7.33
CA ALA A 169 9.45 -0.60 -8.19
C ALA A 169 9.99 0.62 -7.44
N ILE A 170 9.20 1.23 -6.55
CA ILE A 170 9.64 2.36 -5.73
C ILE A 170 10.79 1.94 -4.81
N LEU A 171 10.71 0.76 -4.20
CA LEU A 171 11.79 0.24 -3.38
C LEU A 171 13.06 -0.01 -4.19
N ASP A 172 12.95 -0.53 -5.40
CA ASP A 172 14.10 -0.73 -6.30
C ASP A 172 14.79 0.61 -6.61
N GLU A 173 14.02 1.68 -6.83
CA GLU A 173 14.58 3.03 -7.05
C GLU A 173 15.30 3.57 -5.81
N ILE A 174 14.75 3.36 -4.62
CA ILE A 174 15.37 3.76 -3.34
C ILE A 174 16.67 3.00 -3.12
N GLU A 175 16.66 1.68 -3.33
CA GLU A 175 17.82 0.80 -3.16
C GLU A 175 18.93 1.16 -4.15
N LEU A 176 18.59 1.35 -5.43
CA LEU A 176 19.52 1.81 -6.46
C LEU A 176 20.18 3.13 -6.08
N ARG A 177 19.40 4.10 -5.57
CA ARG A 177 19.96 5.37 -5.11
C ARG A 177 20.94 5.17 -3.96
N ALA A 178 20.58 4.37 -2.97
CA ALA A 178 21.43 4.09 -1.82
C ALA A 178 22.74 3.39 -2.23
N GLU A 179 22.69 2.44 -3.15
CA GLU A 179 23.89 1.79 -3.70
C GLU A 179 24.81 2.79 -4.41
N VAL A 180 24.22 3.66 -5.23
CA VAL A 180 24.97 4.71 -5.93
C VAL A 180 25.60 5.68 -4.93
N GLU A 181 24.88 6.11 -3.88
CA GLU A 181 25.44 6.97 -2.84
C GLU A 181 26.60 6.28 -2.10
N LEU A 182 26.45 5.01 -1.71
CA LEU A 182 27.55 4.26 -1.09
C LEU A 182 28.77 4.16 -2.02
N ALA A 183 28.56 3.92 -3.31
CA ALA A 183 29.63 3.83 -4.30
C ALA A 183 30.35 5.18 -4.50
N LYS A 184 29.65 6.32 -4.38
CA LYS A 184 30.27 7.65 -4.41
C LYS A 184 31.22 7.86 -3.23
N LEU A 185 30.87 7.36 -2.06
CA LEU A 185 31.64 7.53 -0.82
C LEU A 185 32.80 6.54 -0.68
N ALA A 186 32.74 5.42 -1.40
CA ALA A 186 33.80 4.42 -1.43
C ALA A 186 34.98 4.79 -2.35
N ARG A 187 34.86 5.88 -3.13
CA ARG A 187 35.86 6.38 -4.07
C ARG A 187 36.71 7.48 -3.43
#